data_AF-A0A0F7Y1V7-F1
#
_entry.id   AF-A0A0F7Y1V7-F1
#
_cell.length_a   1.000
_cell.length_b   1.000
_cell.length_c   1.000
_cell.angle_alpha   90.00
_cell.angle_beta   90.00
_cell.angle_gamma   90.00
#
_symmetry.space_group_name_H-M   'P 1'
#
loop_
_entity.id
_entity.type
_entity.pdbx_description
1 polymer ?
#
loop_
_entity_poly.entity_id
_entity_poly.type
_entity_poly.pdbx_seq_one_letter_code
_entity_poly.pdbx_strand_id
1 'polypeptide(L)'
;MFYEAASCAILRSVLSSSMCIQAASLGIPLATLVHNKSGVFTTRAIMDAQLAVERIRALATQRVVTFLGFSDAGYEREAQLQKLLLSELSQFNPAQAIVCAGATASGIGMVYSLAQQMGFRTVGIVSSLALAQGTARSPNCQHVFVIDDETWGGRQTNGQLSSTSQAMIDASDVMIGIGGGAITRDELEEGRSRGKIVRFHPADMNHARAMENAAQQGKPPPLTFGGDAQTLFQDQQGEERA
;
A
#
# COMPACT_ATOMS: atom_id res chain seq x y z
N MET A 1 -38.62 45.85 12.47
CA MET A 1 -38.10 46.33 13.76
C MET A 1 -37.07 45.29 14.20
N PHE A 2 -35.86 45.28 13.64
CA PHE A 2 -34.65 46.09 13.94
C PHE A 2 -34.20 46.01 15.40
N TYR A 3 -33.07 45.32 15.65
CA TYR A 3 -31.78 45.79 16.20
C TYR A 3 -30.83 44.57 16.42
N GLU A 4 -29.74 44.44 15.64
CA GLU A 4 -28.30 44.62 16.00
C GLU A 4 -27.75 43.59 17.02
N ALA A 5 -26.67 42.80 16.81
CA ALA A 5 -25.30 43.00 16.28
C ALA A 5 -24.28 43.62 17.28
N ALA A 6 -23.35 42.79 17.80
CA ALA A 6 -21.97 43.08 18.27
C ALA A 6 -21.41 41.74 18.82
N SER A 7 -20.15 41.29 18.71
CA SER A 7 -18.81 41.90 18.61
C SER A 7 -17.87 40.78 18.07
N CYS A 8 -16.92 40.88 17.13
CA CYS A 8 -15.78 41.78 16.83
C CYS A 8 -14.59 41.73 17.82
N ALA A 9 -13.54 40.95 17.45
CA ALA A 9 -12.11 41.14 17.76
C ALA A 9 -11.32 40.12 16.89
N ILE A 10 -10.83 40.44 15.69
CA ILE A 10 -9.56 41.11 15.34
C ILE A 10 -8.31 40.51 16.03
N LEU A 11 -7.56 39.70 15.28
CA LEU A 11 -6.10 39.82 15.21
C LEU A 11 -5.64 39.60 13.77
N ARG A 12 -5.26 40.70 13.12
CA ARG A 12 -4.58 40.74 11.82
C ARG A 12 -3.09 40.50 12.01
N SER A 13 -2.47 39.71 11.15
CA SER A 13 -1.03 39.83 10.85
C SER A 13 -0.70 39.24 9.48
N VAL A 14 -0.64 40.15 8.50
CA VAL A 14 0.27 40.20 7.33
C VAL A 14 0.37 38.96 6.42
N LEU A 15 -0.42 38.96 5.34
CA LEU A 15 -0.02 38.38 4.06
C LEU A 15 -0.03 39.49 3.00
N SER A 16 1.15 39.70 2.41
CA SER A 16 1.42 40.67 1.34
C SER A 16 0.54 40.40 0.12
N SER A 17 -0.12 41.46 -0.36
CA SER A 17 -1.26 41.45 -1.27
C SER A 17 -0.91 41.34 -2.76
N SER A 18 0.15 40.63 -3.16
CA SER A 18 0.64 40.70 -4.55
C SER A 18 0.59 39.41 -5.38
N MET A 19 -0.02 38.30 -4.93
CA MET A 19 -0.12 37.09 -5.77
C MET A 19 -1.47 36.33 -5.69
N CYS A 20 -2.58 37.04 -5.46
CA CYS A 20 -3.93 36.45 -5.56
C CYS A 20 -4.68 36.78 -6.86
N ILE A 21 -4.01 37.29 -7.88
CA ILE A 21 -4.65 37.58 -9.18
C ILE A 21 -3.86 36.89 -10.29
N GLN A 22 -4.02 35.56 -10.41
CA GLN A 22 -3.95 34.78 -11.67
C GLN A 22 -4.09 33.28 -11.37
N ALA A 23 -5.27 32.84 -10.92
CA ALA A 23 -5.60 31.41 -10.85
C ALA A 23 -7.11 31.15 -11.01
N ALA A 24 -7.80 31.97 -11.80
CA ALA A 24 -9.24 31.82 -12.06
C ALA A 24 -9.59 31.61 -13.55
N SER A 25 -8.62 31.33 -14.42
CA SER A 25 -8.87 31.21 -15.88
C SER A 25 -8.50 29.86 -16.50
N LEU A 26 -8.25 28.80 -15.72
CA LEU A 26 -7.79 27.52 -16.28
C LEU A 26 -8.58 26.26 -15.89
N GLY A 27 -9.72 26.36 -15.19
CA GLY A 27 -10.62 25.20 -15.02
C GLY A 27 -9.97 23.95 -14.38
N ILE A 28 -8.95 24.13 -13.53
CA ILE A 28 -8.27 23.04 -12.84
C ILE A 28 -9.03 22.76 -11.53
N PRO A 29 -9.47 21.51 -11.26
CA PRO A 29 -10.16 21.19 -10.03
C PRO A 29 -9.24 21.37 -8.81
N LEU A 30 -9.86 21.72 -7.69
CA LEU A 30 -9.23 22.08 -6.42
C LEU A 30 -8.42 20.88 -5.88
N ALA A 31 -7.11 20.86 -6.13
CA ALA A 31 -6.21 19.90 -5.50
C ALA A 31 -6.13 20.19 -3.99
N THR A 32 -6.42 19.20 -3.16
CA THR A 32 -6.20 19.28 -1.72
C THR A 32 -4.71 19.40 -1.43
N LEU A 33 -4.25 20.63 -1.17
CA LEU A 33 -2.89 20.93 -0.77
C LEU A 33 -2.67 20.46 0.68
N VAL A 34 -1.86 19.42 0.87
CA VAL A 34 -1.35 19.02 2.19
C VAL A 34 0.04 19.63 2.38
N HIS A 35 0.19 20.47 3.41
CA HIS A 35 1.44 21.15 3.74
C HIS A 35 2.36 20.21 4.53
N ASN A 36 3.60 19.99 4.07
CA ASN A 36 4.65 19.39 4.90
C ASN A 36 5.79 20.39 5.13
N LYS A 37 6.42 20.32 6.30
CA LYS A 37 7.45 21.22 6.86
C LYS A 37 8.74 21.35 6.02
N SER A 38 8.86 20.66 4.88
CA SER A 38 10.05 20.65 4.04
C SER A 38 9.98 21.54 2.79
N GLY A 39 8.88 22.28 2.57
CA GLY A 39 8.79 23.22 1.44
C GLY A 39 8.77 22.57 0.04
N VAL A 40 8.66 21.25 -0.04
CA VAL A 40 8.49 20.52 -1.30
C VAL A 40 6.99 20.31 -1.55
N PHE A 41 6.41 21.11 -2.44
CA PHE A 41 5.10 20.82 -3.01
C PHE A 41 5.25 19.62 -3.96
N THR A 42 4.93 18.42 -3.49
CA THR A 42 4.56 17.33 -4.38
C THR A 42 3.05 17.23 -4.37
N THR A 43 2.40 17.81 -5.39
CA THR A 43 1.07 17.36 -5.80
C THR A 43 1.21 15.89 -6.14
N ARG A 44 0.93 15.01 -5.18
CA ARG A 44 0.79 13.58 -5.44
C ARG A 44 -0.52 13.42 -6.17
N ALA A 45 -0.43 13.43 -7.50
CA ALA A 45 -1.58 13.19 -8.35
C ALA A 45 -2.16 11.82 -7.99
N ILE A 46 -3.34 11.83 -7.39
CA ILE A 46 -4.23 10.67 -7.36
C ILE A 46 -4.50 10.32 -8.83
N MET A 47 -4.41 9.05 -9.18
CA MET A 47 -4.52 8.60 -10.57
C MET A 47 -5.37 7.34 -10.70
N ASP A 48 -5.83 7.12 -11.92
CA ASP A 48 -6.47 5.87 -12.33
C ASP A 48 -5.50 4.68 -12.22
N ALA A 49 -6.03 3.52 -11.86
CA ALA A 49 -5.32 2.24 -11.76
C ALA A 49 -4.52 1.90 -13.03
N GLN A 50 -5.12 2.03 -14.20
CA GLN A 50 -4.52 1.71 -15.49
C GLN A 50 -3.31 2.61 -15.78
N LEU A 51 -3.43 3.92 -15.50
CA LEU A 51 -2.31 4.85 -15.67
C LEU A 51 -1.16 4.51 -14.71
N ALA A 52 -1.46 4.07 -13.49
CA ALA A 52 -0.44 3.61 -12.56
C ALA A 52 0.28 2.35 -13.08
N VAL A 53 -0.48 1.38 -13.59
CA VAL A 53 0.07 0.15 -14.20
C VAL A 53 1.02 0.51 -15.34
N GLU A 54 0.59 1.33 -16.29
CA GLU A 54 1.41 1.76 -17.42
C GLU A 54 2.72 2.40 -16.97
N ARG A 55 2.67 3.28 -15.97
CA ARG A 55 3.86 3.95 -15.43
C ARG A 55 4.79 2.98 -14.70
N ILE A 56 4.26 2.03 -13.94
CA ILE A 56 5.07 1.01 -13.26
C ILE A 56 5.73 0.10 -14.28
N ARG A 57 5.00 -0.33 -15.32
CA ARG A 57 5.54 -1.15 -16.41
C ARG A 57 6.60 -0.41 -17.20
N ALA A 58 6.47 0.90 -17.41
CA ALA A 58 7.50 1.72 -18.06
C ALA A 58 8.78 1.85 -17.22
N LEU A 59 8.70 1.70 -15.89
CA LEU A 59 9.88 1.64 -15.02
C LEU A 59 10.51 0.25 -15.06
N ALA A 60 9.73 -0.82 -15.15
CA ALA A 60 10.23 -2.19 -15.11
C ALA A 60 11.05 -2.53 -16.36
N THR A 61 12.22 -3.16 -16.16
CA THR A 61 13.04 -3.64 -17.29
C THR A 61 12.51 -4.96 -17.84
N GLN A 62 12.17 -5.89 -16.95
CA GLN A 62 11.61 -7.19 -17.33
C GLN A 62 10.50 -7.62 -16.37
N ARG A 63 10.72 -7.51 -15.06
CA ARG A 63 9.79 -8.03 -14.05
C ARG A 63 9.38 -7.02 -13.00
N VAL A 64 8.13 -7.09 -12.58
CA VAL A 64 7.60 -6.51 -11.34
C VAL A 64 7.36 -7.66 -10.37
N VAL A 65 8.09 -7.65 -9.26
CA VAL A 65 7.99 -8.63 -8.17
C VAL A 65 7.27 -7.97 -7.00
N THR A 66 6.04 -8.41 -6.76
CA THR A 66 5.16 -7.78 -5.78
C THR A 66 5.09 -8.62 -4.51
N PHE A 67 5.38 -7.98 -3.38
CA PHE A 67 5.31 -8.56 -2.06
C PHE A 67 4.03 -8.13 -1.36
N LEU A 68 3.25 -9.11 -0.92
CA LEU A 68 1.97 -8.94 -0.24
C LEU A 68 2.03 -9.60 1.14
N GLY A 69 1.27 -9.06 2.09
CA GLY A 69 1.23 -9.61 3.44
C GLY A 69 0.67 -8.63 4.45
N PHE A 70 0.97 -8.87 5.72
CA PHE A 70 0.54 -7.99 6.80
C PHE A 70 1.25 -6.65 6.74
N SER A 71 0.49 -5.56 6.83
CA SER A 71 1.03 -4.20 7.00
C SER A 71 1.10 -3.84 8.49
N ASP A 72 0.19 -3.02 9.00
CA ASP A 72 0.24 -2.53 10.39
C ASP A 72 0.01 -3.63 11.45
N ALA A 73 -0.63 -4.73 11.06
CA ALA A 73 -0.72 -5.93 11.91
C ALA A 73 0.66 -6.49 12.27
N GLY A 74 1.70 -6.22 11.46
CA GLY A 74 3.06 -6.69 11.68
C GLY A 74 3.19 -8.21 11.62
N TYR A 75 4.35 -8.71 12.03
CA TYR A 75 4.65 -10.14 12.05
C TYR A 75 5.12 -10.55 13.43
N GLU A 76 4.75 -11.76 13.86
CA GLU A 76 5.19 -12.29 15.15
C GLU A 76 6.71 -12.51 15.18
N ARG A 77 7.27 -12.98 14.06
CA ARG A 77 8.69 -13.35 13.93
C ARG A 77 9.39 -12.51 12.87
N GLU A 78 9.56 -11.22 13.14
CA GLU A 78 10.17 -10.26 12.18
C GLU A 78 11.56 -10.68 11.68
N ALA A 79 12.41 -11.25 12.54
CA ALA A 79 13.73 -11.75 12.12
C ALA A 79 13.63 -12.90 11.10
N GLN A 80 12.56 -13.71 11.17
CA GLN A 80 12.33 -14.78 10.21
C GLN A 80 11.73 -14.23 8.91
N LEU A 81 10.83 -13.24 9.01
CA LEU A 81 10.36 -12.48 7.84
C LEU A 81 11.54 -11.87 7.08
N GLN A 82 12.47 -11.20 7.76
CA GLN A 82 13.64 -10.59 7.11
C GLN A 82 14.48 -11.62 6.34
N LYS A 83 14.75 -12.78 6.93
CA LYS A 83 15.48 -13.88 6.26
C LYS A 83 14.72 -14.38 5.03
N LEU A 84 13.41 -14.56 5.14
CA LEU A 84 12.56 -14.99 4.05
C LEU A 84 12.54 -13.98 2.90
N LEU A 85 12.36 -12.69 3.21
CA LEU A 85 12.39 -11.62 2.21
C LEU A 85 13.73 -11.59 1.47
N LEU A 86 14.86 -11.69 2.18
CA LEU A 86 16.19 -11.76 1.56
C LEU A 86 16.32 -12.99 0.65
N SER A 87 15.81 -14.14 1.09
CA SER A 87 15.82 -15.37 0.30
C SER A 87 15.00 -15.25 -0.99
N GLU A 88 13.82 -14.64 -0.94
CA GLU A 88 13.00 -14.38 -2.13
C GLU A 88 13.66 -13.36 -3.06
N LEU A 89 14.16 -12.25 -2.51
CA LEU A 89 14.86 -11.22 -3.29
C LEU A 89 16.09 -11.77 -4.01
N SER A 90 16.84 -12.69 -3.39
CA SER A 90 18.05 -13.29 -4.00
C SER A 90 17.78 -14.12 -5.26
N GLN A 91 16.52 -14.47 -5.53
CA GLN A 91 16.14 -15.21 -6.73
C GLN A 91 16.01 -14.30 -7.97
N PHE A 92 16.10 -12.99 -7.79
CA PHE A 92 15.92 -12.01 -8.85
C PHE A 92 17.17 -11.18 -9.08
N ASN A 93 17.36 -10.76 -10.33
CA ASN A 93 18.42 -9.81 -10.68
C ASN A 93 17.90 -8.37 -10.50
N PRO A 94 18.52 -7.54 -9.64
CA PRO A 94 18.09 -6.16 -9.41
C PRO A 94 18.12 -5.27 -10.65
N ALA A 95 18.92 -5.59 -11.67
CA ALA A 95 18.93 -4.86 -12.93
C ALA A 95 17.71 -5.17 -13.84
N GLN A 96 17.04 -6.29 -13.59
CA GLN A 96 15.95 -6.81 -14.44
C GLN A 96 14.58 -6.79 -13.74
N ALA A 97 14.56 -6.64 -12.41
CA ALA A 97 13.35 -6.64 -11.62
C ALA A 97 13.18 -5.34 -10.80
N ILE A 98 11.93 -4.96 -10.58
CA ILE A 98 11.54 -3.90 -9.65
C ILE A 98 10.67 -4.51 -8.54
N VAL A 99 10.87 -4.05 -7.30
CA VAL A 99 10.14 -4.55 -6.13
C VAL A 99 8.93 -3.65 -5.87
N CYS A 100 7.75 -4.27 -5.72
CA CYS A 100 6.49 -3.59 -5.48
C CYS A 100 5.84 -4.07 -4.16
N ALA A 101 5.18 -3.18 -3.42
CA ALA A 101 4.29 -3.50 -2.29
C ALA A 101 3.31 -2.33 -2.01
N GLY A 102 2.61 -2.35 -0.86
CA GLY A 102 1.59 -1.36 -0.45
C GLY A 102 2.10 0.02 -0.01
N ALA A 103 3.31 0.43 -0.41
CA ALA A 103 4.04 1.66 0.01
C ALA A 103 4.25 1.89 1.53
N THR A 104 3.73 1.03 2.42
CA THR A 104 3.85 1.15 3.89
C THR A 104 5.29 0.94 4.37
N ALA A 105 5.64 1.55 5.52
CA ALA A 105 6.95 1.35 6.16
C ALA A 105 7.00 0.11 7.07
N SER A 106 5.85 -0.34 7.56
CA SER A 106 5.66 -1.41 8.54
C SER A 106 5.34 -2.76 7.88
N GLY A 107 5.52 -3.85 8.63
CA GLY A 107 5.15 -5.19 8.18
C GLY A 107 5.87 -5.59 6.90
N ILE A 108 5.11 -5.95 5.86
CA ILE A 108 5.64 -6.35 4.56
C ILE A 108 6.46 -5.22 3.91
N GLY A 109 6.21 -3.97 4.27
CA GLY A 109 6.99 -2.79 3.87
C GLY A 109 8.47 -2.84 4.22
N MET A 110 8.88 -3.73 5.15
CA MET A 110 10.29 -4.04 5.43
C MET A 110 11.07 -4.41 4.16
N VAL A 111 10.39 -5.02 3.17
CA VAL A 111 11.01 -5.42 1.90
C VAL A 111 11.69 -4.25 1.19
N TYR A 112 11.20 -3.01 1.33
CA TYR A 112 11.76 -1.86 0.64
C TYR A 112 13.20 -1.56 1.06
N SER A 113 13.49 -1.61 2.35
CA SER A 113 14.85 -1.36 2.84
C SER A 113 15.82 -2.43 2.36
N LEU A 114 15.39 -3.70 2.40
CA LEU A 114 16.20 -4.84 1.98
C LEU A 114 16.44 -4.83 0.47
N ALA A 115 15.39 -4.56 -0.31
CA ALA A 115 15.46 -4.44 -1.76
C ALA A 115 16.44 -3.35 -2.20
N GLN A 116 16.40 -2.17 -1.57
CA GLN A 116 17.35 -1.10 -1.88
C GLN A 116 18.79 -1.47 -1.53
N GLN A 117 19.03 -2.12 -0.39
CA GLN A 117 20.37 -2.61 -0.02
C GLN A 117 20.92 -3.61 -1.03
N MET A 118 20.04 -4.37 -1.70
CA MET A 118 20.38 -5.31 -2.77
C MET A 118 20.40 -4.68 -4.17
N GLY A 119 20.20 -3.36 -4.28
CA GLY A 119 20.28 -2.62 -5.55
C GLY A 119 18.99 -2.63 -6.39
N PHE A 120 17.87 -3.14 -5.87
CA PHE A 120 16.59 -3.08 -6.56
C PHE A 120 16.03 -1.65 -6.56
N ARG A 121 15.33 -1.31 -7.64
CA ARG A 121 14.38 -0.20 -7.63
C ARG A 121 13.12 -0.61 -6.88
N THR A 122 12.43 0.37 -6.28
CA THR A 122 11.23 0.12 -5.47
C THR A 122 10.07 1.01 -5.87
N VAL A 123 8.90 0.40 -6.03
CA VAL A 123 7.63 1.08 -6.29
C VAL A 123 6.60 0.69 -5.24
N GLY A 124 5.64 1.57 -4.98
CA GLY A 124 4.54 1.29 -4.08
C GLY A 124 3.22 1.67 -4.71
N ILE A 125 2.23 0.80 -4.60
CA ILE A 125 0.84 1.07 -4.99
C ILE A 125 0.03 1.21 -3.72
N VAL A 126 -0.74 2.29 -3.60
CA VAL A 126 -1.51 2.58 -2.39
C VAL A 126 -2.80 3.32 -2.74
N SER A 127 -3.89 3.06 -2.02
CA SER A 127 -5.16 3.74 -2.23
C SER A 127 -5.14 5.19 -1.73
N SER A 128 -6.04 6.02 -2.26
CA SER A 128 -6.26 7.39 -1.76
C SER A 128 -6.79 7.38 -0.32
N LEU A 129 -7.55 6.36 0.08
CA LEU A 129 -7.95 6.15 1.48
C LEU A 129 -6.76 6.04 2.43
N ALA A 130 -5.75 5.22 2.12
CA ALA A 130 -4.60 5.05 2.99
C ALA A 130 -3.78 6.35 3.15
N LEU A 131 -3.76 7.19 2.10
CA LEU A 131 -3.20 8.54 2.20
C LEU A 131 -4.04 9.43 3.13
N ALA A 132 -5.37 9.41 2.99
CA ALA A 132 -6.27 10.19 3.84
C ALA A 132 -6.21 9.78 5.32
N GLN A 133 -5.97 8.49 5.60
CA GLN A 133 -5.79 7.95 6.95
C GLN A 133 -4.37 8.16 7.51
N GLY A 134 -3.47 8.81 6.76
CA GLY A 134 -2.14 9.17 7.24
C GLY A 134 -1.19 7.98 7.39
N THR A 135 -1.40 6.87 6.67
CA THR A 135 -0.54 5.69 6.73
C THR A 135 0.92 6.06 6.42
N ALA A 136 1.83 5.68 7.32
CA ALA A 136 3.25 5.99 7.20
C ALA A 136 3.85 5.28 5.97
N ARG A 137 4.47 6.08 5.09
CA ARG A 137 5.13 5.57 3.88
C ARG A 137 6.58 5.21 4.15
N SER A 138 7.06 4.14 3.52
CA SER A 138 8.47 3.78 3.59
C SER A 138 9.33 4.86 2.92
N PRO A 139 10.38 5.38 3.58
CA PRO A 139 11.36 6.25 2.93
C PRO A 139 12.15 5.51 1.84
N ASN A 140 12.14 4.17 1.88
CA ASN A 140 12.83 3.30 0.92
C ASN A 140 11.93 2.90 -0.27
N CYS A 141 10.73 3.47 -0.39
CA CYS A 141 9.88 3.34 -1.56
C CYS A 141 10.12 4.53 -2.50
N GLN A 142 10.84 4.31 -3.61
CA GLN A 142 11.32 5.39 -4.48
C GLN A 142 10.19 6.07 -5.26
N HIS A 143 9.24 5.28 -5.75
CA HIS A 143 8.08 5.79 -6.49
C HIS A 143 6.79 5.29 -5.85
N VAL A 144 5.91 6.20 -5.45
CA VAL A 144 4.60 5.85 -4.89
C VAL A 144 3.50 6.30 -5.84
N PHE A 145 2.68 5.36 -6.26
CA PHE A 145 1.50 5.55 -7.09
C PHE A 145 0.26 5.52 -6.18
N VAL A 146 -0.46 6.63 -6.14
CA VAL A 146 -1.69 6.77 -5.33
C VAL A 146 -2.88 6.57 -6.24
N ILE A 147 -3.61 5.48 -6.02
CA ILE A 147 -4.76 5.10 -6.84
C ILE A 147 -6.00 5.79 -6.31
N ASP A 148 -6.86 6.28 -7.21
CA ASP A 148 -8.18 6.76 -6.85
C ASP A 148 -9.04 5.60 -6.38
N ASP A 149 -9.09 5.41 -5.07
CA ASP A 149 -9.74 4.28 -4.42
C ASP A 149 -10.03 4.63 -2.96
N GLU A 150 -11.31 4.79 -2.66
CA GLU A 150 -11.80 5.10 -1.31
C GLU A 150 -11.87 3.86 -0.40
N THR A 151 -11.33 2.73 -0.86
CA THR A 151 -11.25 1.48 -0.09
C THR A 151 -9.81 1.15 0.28
N TRP A 152 -9.61 0.12 1.12
CA TRP A 152 -8.28 -0.36 1.48
C TRP A 152 -7.65 -1.26 0.41
N GLY A 153 -8.44 -1.75 -0.54
CA GLY A 153 -8.05 -2.85 -1.41
C GLY A 153 -9.05 -4.01 -1.37
N GLY A 154 -8.68 -5.11 -2.02
CA GLY A 154 -9.38 -6.41 -1.98
C GLY A 154 -10.62 -6.46 -2.85
N ARG A 155 -11.36 -7.57 -2.71
CA ARG A 155 -12.63 -7.81 -3.39
C ARG A 155 -13.77 -7.06 -2.69
N GLN A 156 -14.56 -6.35 -3.49
CA GLN A 156 -15.70 -5.57 -3.04
C GLN A 156 -16.95 -6.45 -2.94
N THR A 157 -18.01 -5.92 -2.33
CA THR A 157 -19.28 -6.64 -2.14
C THR A 157 -19.98 -7.02 -3.45
N ASN A 158 -19.68 -6.32 -4.54
CA ASN A 158 -20.15 -6.64 -5.90
C ASN A 158 -19.31 -7.74 -6.60
N GLY A 159 -18.32 -8.31 -5.90
CA GLY A 159 -17.43 -9.36 -6.41
C GLY A 159 -16.25 -8.86 -7.25
N GLN A 160 -16.21 -7.57 -7.61
CA GLN A 160 -15.11 -6.95 -8.36
C GLN A 160 -13.94 -6.62 -7.42
N LEU A 161 -12.73 -6.55 -7.96
CA LEU A 161 -11.61 -6.00 -7.20
C LEU A 161 -11.69 -4.48 -7.12
N SER A 162 -11.18 -3.94 -6.03
CA SER A 162 -10.87 -2.50 -5.92
C SER A 162 -9.86 -2.05 -6.99
N SER A 163 -9.87 -0.77 -7.33
CA SER A 163 -8.91 -0.18 -8.26
C SER A 163 -7.45 -0.38 -7.81
N THR A 164 -7.17 -0.30 -6.51
CA THR A 164 -5.83 -0.50 -5.94
C THR A 164 -5.36 -1.94 -6.12
N SER A 165 -6.19 -2.93 -5.78
CA SER A 165 -5.84 -4.34 -5.97
C SER A 165 -5.74 -4.71 -7.44
N GLN A 166 -6.58 -4.13 -8.28
CA GLN A 166 -6.50 -4.30 -9.73
C GLN A 166 -5.15 -3.82 -10.27
N ALA A 167 -4.72 -2.62 -9.88
CA ALA A 167 -3.40 -2.09 -10.22
C ALA A 167 -2.26 -2.97 -9.68
N MET A 168 -2.40 -3.47 -8.44
CA MET A 168 -1.42 -4.35 -7.80
C MET A 168 -1.19 -5.62 -8.64
N ILE A 169 -2.26 -6.28 -9.07
CA ILE A 169 -2.17 -7.52 -9.87
C ILE A 169 -1.68 -7.24 -11.29
N ASP A 170 -2.23 -6.24 -11.96
CA ASP A 170 -1.96 -6.02 -13.38
C ASP A 170 -0.53 -5.53 -13.63
N ALA A 171 0.04 -4.77 -12.69
CA ALA A 171 1.45 -4.38 -12.75
C ALA A 171 2.40 -5.58 -12.57
N SER A 172 1.97 -6.62 -11.86
CA SER A 172 2.81 -7.72 -11.38
C SER A 172 3.09 -8.79 -12.45
N ASP A 173 4.29 -9.37 -12.42
CA ASP A 173 4.58 -10.67 -13.08
C ASP A 173 4.69 -11.80 -12.05
N VAL A 174 5.25 -11.49 -10.88
CA VAL A 174 5.41 -12.41 -9.75
C VAL A 174 4.77 -11.80 -8.51
N MET A 175 3.98 -12.58 -7.78
CA MET A 175 3.32 -12.17 -6.55
C MET A 175 3.73 -13.12 -5.42
N ILE A 176 4.31 -12.57 -4.37
CA ILE A 176 4.85 -13.31 -3.23
C ILE A 176 4.06 -12.89 -1.99
N GLY A 177 3.19 -13.76 -1.51
CA GLY A 177 2.46 -13.59 -0.26
C GLY A 177 3.24 -14.12 0.93
N ILE A 178 3.35 -13.35 2.01
CA ILE A 178 3.88 -13.81 3.29
C ILE A 178 2.84 -13.52 4.37
N GLY A 179 2.08 -14.54 4.78
CA GLY A 179 0.84 -14.33 5.54
C GLY A 179 -0.13 -13.41 4.79
N GLY A 180 -0.83 -12.54 5.51
CA GLY A 180 -1.74 -11.54 4.94
C GLY A 180 -3.21 -11.81 5.21
N GLY A 181 -4.00 -10.73 5.25
CA GLY A 181 -5.46 -10.79 5.44
C GLY A 181 -6.22 -10.93 4.13
N ALA A 182 -7.53 -10.63 4.17
CA ALA A 182 -8.44 -10.74 3.04
C ALA A 182 -7.95 -10.06 1.75
N ILE A 183 -7.33 -8.87 1.83
CA ILE A 183 -6.82 -8.17 0.64
C ILE A 183 -5.73 -8.99 -0.05
N THR A 184 -4.75 -9.47 0.72
CA THR A 184 -3.69 -10.33 0.19
C THR A 184 -4.25 -11.63 -0.36
N ARG A 185 -5.25 -12.24 0.31
CA ARG A 185 -5.95 -13.42 -0.20
C ARG A 185 -6.54 -13.15 -1.59
N ASP A 186 -7.35 -12.11 -1.69
CA ASP A 186 -8.08 -11.79 -2.93
C ASP A 186 -7.11 -11.45 -4.07
N GLU A 187 -6.01 -10.75 -3.78
CA GLU A 187 -4.99 -10.39 -4.76
C GLU A 187 -4.20 -11.61 -5.27
N LEU A 188 -3.82 -12.53 -4.37
CA LEU A 188 -3.10 -13.75 -4.75
C LEU A 188 -4.00 -14.71 -5.51
N GLU A 189 -5.26 -14.85 -5.10
CA GLU A 189 -6.25 -15.68 -5.79
C GLU A 189 -6.49 -15.20 -7.23
N GLU A 190 -6.75 -13.90 -7.40
CA GLU A 190 -6.94 -13.31 -8.72
C GLU A 190 -5.65 -13.32 -9.55
N GLY A 191 -4.50 -13.02 -8.93
CA GLY A 191 -3.21 -13.13 -9.61
C GLY A 191 -2.99 -14.53 -10.18
N ARG A 192 -3.31 -15.58 -9.39
CA ARG A 192 -3.23 -16.97 -9.84
C ARG A 192 -4.21 -17.25 -10.98
N SER A 193 -5.46 -16.79 -10.90
CA SER A 193 -6.46 -17.00 -11.95
C SER A 193 -6.07 -16.33 -13.27
N ARG A 194 -5.31 -15.22 -13.20
CA ARG A 194 -4.76 -14.49 -14.36
C ARG A 194 -3.39 -15.00 -14.83
N GLY A 195 -2.94 -16.15 -14.33
CA GLY A 195 -1.70 -16.79 -14.77
C GLY A 195 -0.41 -16.10 -14.29
N LYS A 196 -0.48 -15.25 -13.26
CA LYS A 196 0.72 -14.71 -12.61
C LYS A 196 1.46 -15.81 -11.88
N ILE A 197 2.77 -15.67 -11.70
CA ILE A 197 3.52 -16.56 -10.83
C ILE A 197 3.20 -16.18 -9.39
N VAL A 198 2.56 -17.09 -8.66
CA VAL A 198 2.18 -16.87 -7.26
C VAL A 198 2.99 -17.80 -6.34
N ARG A 199 3.58 -17.22 -5.30
CA ARG A 199 4.24 -17.94 -4.20
C ARG A 199 3.64 -17.51 -2.89
N PHE A 200 3.49 -18.44 -1.96
CA PHE A 200 2.93 -18.15 -0.66
C PHE A 200 3.76 -18.77 0.47
N HIS A 201 4.00 -17.99 1.51
CA HIS A 201 4.68 -18.40 2.72
C HIS A 201 3.77 -18.14 3.92
N PRO A 202 3.40 -19.17 4.70
CA PRO A 202 2.61 -18.96 5.90
C PRO A 202 3.41 -18.17 6.93
N ALA A 203 2.75 -17.20 7.57
CA ALA A 203 3.32 -16.42 8.64
C ALA A 203 2.20 -15.91 9.54
N ASP A 204 2.50 -15.76 10.83
CA ASP A 204 1.57 -15.18 11.79
C ASP A 204 1.74 -13.66 11.85
N MET A 205 0.61 -12.96 11.93
CA MET A 205 0.59 -11.56 12.36
C MET A 205 1.14 -11.44 13.78
N ASN A 206 1.56 -10.25 14.20
CA ASN A 206 1.98 -10.06 15.59
C ASN A 206 0.80 -10.34 16.54
N HIS A 207 0.96 -11.31 17.44
CA HIS A 207 -0.14 -11.82 18.27
C HIS A 207 -0.66 -10.73 19.21
N ALA A 208 0.24 -10.02 19.89
CA ALA A 208 -0.12 -8.96 20.84
C ALA A 208 -0.90 -7.83 20.15
N ARG A 209 -0.41 -7.35 19.00
CA ARG A 209 -1.11 -6.32 18.21
C ARG A 209 -2.45 -6.82 17.68
N ALA A 210 -2.53 -8.06 17.25
CA ALA A 210 -3.78 -8.64 16.77
C ALA A 210 -4.85 -8.70 17.87
N MET A 211 -4.46 -9.08 19.08
CA MET A 211 -5.32 -9.08 20.26
C MET A 211 -5.77 -7.67 20.63
N GLU A 212 -4.85 -6.71 20.64
CA GLU A 212 -5.15 -5.30 20.92
C GLU A 212 -6.11 -4.70 19.88
N ASN A 213 -5.84 -4.91 18.59
CA ASN A 213 -6.70 -4.44 17.50
C ASN A 213 -8.11 -5.05 17.58
N ALA A 214 -8.24 -6.33 17.91
CA ALA A 214 -9.53 -6.97 18.10
C ALA A 214 -10.30 -6.33 19.27
N ALA A 215 -9.64 -6.09 20.41
CA ALA A 215 -10.23 -5.43 21.56
C ALA A 215 -10.69 -4.00 21.24
N GLN A 216 -9.84 -3.20 20.57
CA GLN A 216 -10.18 -1.83 20.15
C GLN A 216 -11.39 -1.78 19.20
N GLN A 217 -11.58 -2.83 18.38
CA GLN A 217 -12.70 -2.95 17.45
C GLN A 217 -13.94 -3.61 18.06
N GLY A 218 -13.92 -3.97 19.35
CA GLY A 218 -15.03 -4.69 20.00
C GLY A 218 -15.26 -6.10 19.44
N LYS A 219 -14.24 -6.71 18.83
CA LYS A 219 -14.28 -8.05 18.24
C LYS A 219 -13.75 -9.10 19.23
N PRO A 220 -14.17 -10.37 19.12
CA PRO A 220 -13.57 -11.43 19.90
C PRO A 220 -12.08 -11.58 19.57
N PRO A 221 -11.26 -12.04 20.54
CA PRO A 221 -9.87 -12.38 20.29
C PRO A 221 -9.70 -13.34 19.11
N PRO A 222 -8.69 -13.14 18.23
CA PRO A 222 -8.37 -14.09 17.18
C PRO A 222 -8.01 -15.47 17.78
N LEU A 223 -8.55 -16.54 17.20
CA LEU A 223 -8.19 -17.91 17.56
C LEU A 223 -6.97 -18.41 16.77
N THR A 224 -6.71 -17.78 15.62
CA THR A 224 -5.59 -18.07 14.72
C THR A 224 -4.99 -16.74 14.24
N PHE A 225 -3.70 -16.77 13.90
CA PHE A 225 -2.93 -15.57 13.55
C PHE A 225 -2.36 -15.59 12.13
N GLY A 226 -2.58 -16.67 11.36
CA GLY A 226 -2.05 -16.84 10.00
C GLY A 226 -2.68 -15.95 8.93
N GLY A 227 -3.81 -15.30 9.25
CA GLY A 227 -4.57 -14.45 8.34
C GLY A 227 -5.35 -15.22 7.25
N ASP A 228 -6.16 -14.48 6.51
CA ASP A 228 -7.08 -15.07 5.53
C ASP A 228 -6.38 -15.63 4.30
N ALA A 229 -5.19 -15.13 3.93
CA ALA A 229 -4.48 -15.59 2.74
C ALA A 229 -4.01 -17.04 2.88
N GLN A 230 -3.76 -17.50 4.12
CA GLN A 230 -3.27 -18.84 4.37
C GLN A 230 -4.28 -19.92 3.95
N THR A 231 -5.59 -19.64 3.99
CA THR A 231 -6.63 -20.63 3.65
C THR A 231 -6.58 -21.07 2.19
N LEU A 232 -6.07 -20.24 1.27
CA LEU A 232 -5.93 -20.57 -0.16
C LEU A 232 -4.86 -21.63 -0.46
N PHE A 233 -3.92 -21.85 0.48
CA PHE A 233 -2.71 -22.63 0.25
C PHE A 233 -2.53 -23.77 1.26
N GLN A 234 -3.58 -24.10 2.04
CA GLN A 234 -3.54 -25.20 3.01
C GLN A 234 -3.36 -26.58 2.35
N ASP A 235 -3.83 -26.75 1.11
CA ASP A 235 -3.76 -28.04 0.41
C ASP A 235 -2.36 -28.37 -0.15
N GLN A 236 -1.49 -27.37 -0.32
CA GLN A 236 -0.16 -27.57 -0.94
C GLN A 236 0.92 -28.03 0.04
N GLN A 237 0.66 -28.01 1.36
CA GLN A 237 1.62 -28.49 2.36
C GLN A 237 1.56 -30.01 2.61
N GLY A 238 0.59 -30.69 2.00
CA GLY A 238 0.44 -32.15 2.09
C GLY A 238 1.31 -32.94 1.11
N GLU A 239 1.70 -32.35 -0.02
CA GLU A 239 2.40 -33.09 -1.10
C GLU A 239 3.93 -33.04 -1.00
N GLU A 240 4.53 -32.04 -0.34
CA GLU A 240 5.99 -32.00 -0.10
C GLU A 240 6.44 -32.85 1.12
N ARG A 241 5.50 -33.52 1.80
CA ARG A 241 5.78 -34.39 2.97
C ARG A 241 5.45 -35.86 2.73
N ALA A 242 5.13 -36.27 1.50
CA ALA A 242 4.86 -37.65 1.11
C ALA A 242 6.06 -38.29 0.40
#